data_AF-R1AW54-F1
#
_entry.id   AF-R1AW54-F1
#
_cell.length_a   1.000
_cell.length_b   1.000
_cell.length_c   1.000
_cell.angle_alpha   90.00
_cell.angle_beta   90.00
_cell.angle_gamma   90.00
#
_symmetry.space_group_name_H-M   'P 1'
#
loop_
_entity.id
_entity.type
_entity.pdbx_description
1 polymer ?
#
loop_
_entity_poly.entity_id
_entity_poly.type
_entity_poly.pdbx_seq_one_letter_code
_entity_poly.pdbx_strand_id
1 'polypeptide(L)'
;MDNKLINNLFSQKTLGYLLPIAFLFLISQKGKGIKLDLSSLAKADNLESKVDMIRRITPYFSEKEQMILYRIKDVLDIINKANRVTKANYEPQISSAVTELPSIEKKEKILVEMANHTEGKNKELLDKVIDAKRRIDETRSKLVEYKTNVATQESDNLKQMVKLIDCFKPVLDSNSKKKINKLERVVEVLRTPEDQL
;
A
#
# COMPACT_ATOMS: atom_id res chain seq x y z
N MET A 1 4.61 -20.45 -68.27
CA MET A 1 3.49 -19.86 -67.52
C MET A 1 3.02 -20.95 -66.56
N ASP A 2 3.08 -20.90 -65.23
CA ASP A 2 3.25 -19.81 -64.27
C ASP A 2 3.76 -20.35 -62.91
N ASN A 3 5.07 -20.54 -62.75
CA ASN A 3 5.69 -20.86 -61.45
C ASN A 3 6.26 -19.62 -60.73
N LYS A 4 6.00 -18.41 -61.26
CA LYS A 4 6.42 -17.14 -60.64
C LYS A 4 5.36 -16.50 -59.73
N LEU A 5 4.10 -16.95 -59.77
CA LEU A 5 3.02 -16.40 -58.95
C LEU A 5 2.96 -17.00 -57.54
N ILE A 6 3.38 -18.26 -57.35
CA ILE A 6 3.34 -18.92 -56.03
C ILE A 6 4.52 -18.49 -55.14
N ASN A 7 5.70 -18.25 -55.72
CA ASN A 7 6.88 -17.81 -54.96
C ASN A 7 6.82 -16.37 -54.46
N ASN A 8 5.89 -15.54 -54.97
CA ASN A 8 5.72 -14.16 -54.51
C ASN A 8 4.71 -14.03 -53.34
N LEU A 9 3.93 -15.07 -53.07
CA LEU A 9 3.02 -15.15 -51.92
C LEU A 9 3.73 -15.56 -50.63
N PHE A 10 4.89 -16.23 -50.74
CA PHE A 10 5.75 -16.67 -49.63
C PHE A 10 7.00 -15.77 -49.44
N SER A 11 6.90 -14.49 -49.79
CA SER A 11 7.90 -13.52 -49.37
C SER A 11 7.87 -13.40 -47.84
N GLN A 12 9.01 -13.59 -47.16
CA GLN A 12 9.14 -13.47 -45.69
C GLN A 12 8.56 -12.16 -45.13
N LYS A 13 8.43 -11.11 -45.95
CA LYS A 13 7.83 -9.84 -45.56
C LYS A 13 6.31 -9.87 -45.44
N THR A 14 5.59 -10.72 -46.16
CA THR A 14 4.10 -10.78 -46.11
C THR A 14 3.59 -11.82 -45.12
N LEU A 15 4.38 -12.87 -44.84
CA LEU A 15 4.04 -13.88 -43.82
C LEU A 15 4.06 -13.30 -42.39
N GLY A 16 4.96 -12.35 -42.10
CA GLY A 16 5.07 -11.71 -40.79
C GLY A 16 3.83 -10.91 -40.38
N TYR A 17 3.23 -10.16 -41.32
CA TYR A 17 2.03 -9.36 -41.07
C TYR A 17 0.74 -10.19 -40.95
N LEU A 18 0.70 -11.39 -41.55
CA LEU A 18 -0.48 -12.24 -41.54
C LEU A 18 -0.54 -13.16 -40.32
N LEU A 19 0.58 -13.45 -39.66
CA LEU A 19 0.62 -14.31 -38.46
C LEU A 19 -0.16 -13.77 -37.24
N PRO A 20 -0.02 -12.50 -36.81
CA PRO A 20 -0.78 -11.99 -35.66
C PRO A 20 -2.27 -11.84 -36.00
N ILE A 21 -2.58 -11.50 -37.25
CA ILE A 21 -3.96 -11.39 -37.74
C ILE A 21 -4.60 -12.79 -37.85
N ALA A 22 -3.88 -13.78 -38.35
CA ALA A 22 -4.33 -15.17 -38.40
C ALA A 22 -4.50 -15.77 -36.98
N PHE A 23 -3.66 -15.37 -36.03
CA PHE A 23 -3.79 -15.76 -34.63
C PHE A 23 -5.03 -15.14 -33.97
N LEU A 24 -5.36 -13.88 -34.29
CA LEU A 24 -6.64 -13.26 -33.92
C LEU A 24 -7.83 -13.95 -34.59
N PHE A 25 -7.69 -14.41 -35.85
CA PHE A 25 -8.72 -15.21 -36.52
C PHE A 25 -8.93 -16.58 -35.88
N LEU A 26 -7.87 -17.28 -35.45
CA LEU A 26 -7.99 -18.57 -34.77
C LEU A 26 -8.68 -18.47 -33.40
N ILE A 27 -8.55 -17.33 -32.73
CA ILE A 27 -9.30 -17.05 -31.49
C ILE A 27 -10.78 -16.69 -31.77
N SER A 28 -11.10 -16.25 -33.00
CA SER A 28 -12.40 -15.65 -33.34
C SER A 28 -13.25 -16.43 -34.35
N GLN A 29 -12.87 -17.64 -34.77
CA GLN A 29 -13.64 -18.35 -35.79
C GLN A 29 -14.73 -19.28 -35.23
N LYS A 30 -15.96 -18.72 -35.19
CA LYS A 30 -17.03 -19.22 -36.07
C LYS A 30 -17.63 -18.05 -36.87
N GLY A 31 -17.15 -17.87 -38.09
CA GLY A 31 -17.90 -17.30 -39.22
C GLY A 31 -17.99 -15.77 -39.34
N LYS A 32 -17.36 -15.26 -40.41
CA LYS A 32 -17.63 -13.99 -41.14
C LYS A 32 -17.22 -12.67 -40.45
N GLY A 33 -16.07 -12.17 -40.88
CA GLY A 33 -15.62 -10.78 -40.71
C GLY A 33 -14.78 -10.54 -39.46
N ILE A 34 -13.84 -9.59 -39.54
CA ILE A 34 -13.11 -9.06 -38.38
C ILE A 34 -14.10 -8.22 -37.56
N LYS A 35 -14.96 -8.87 -36.81
CA LYS A 35 -15.63 -8.28 -35.66
C LYS A 35 -14.92 -8.87 -34.45
N LEU A 36 -14.07 -8.07 -33.81
CA LEU A 36 -13.61 -8.38 -32.45
C LEU A 36 -14.85 -8.39 -31.58
N ASP A 37 -15.43 -9.56 -31.36
CA ASP A 37 -16.55 -9.69 -30.47
C ASP A 37 -16.03 -9.64 -29.03
N LEU A 38 -15.93 -8.41 -28.50
CA LEU A 38 -15.54 -8.16 -27.12
C LEU A 38 -16.43 -8.92 -26.12
N SER A 39 -17.67 -9.26 -26.48
CA SER A 39 -18.58 -10.01 -25.61
C SER A 39 -18.17 -11.49 -25.47
N SER A 40 -17.52 -12.05 -26.48
CA SER A 40 -16.92 -13.40 -26.44
C SER A 40 -15.62 -13.44 -25.63
N LEU A 41 -14.85 -12.34 -25.65
CA LEU A 41 -13.64 -12.17 -24.83
C LEU A 41 -13.99 -11.99 -23.35
N ALA A 42 -15.03 -11.22 -23.03
CA ALA A 42 -15.47 -11.00 -21.65
C ALA A 42 -15.99 -12.27 -20.94
N LYS A 43 -16.46 -13.27 -21.71
CA LYS A 43 -16.95 -14.57 -21.19
C LYS A 43 -15.86 -15.63 -21.03
N ALA A 44 -14.65 -15.40 -21.55
CA ALA A 44 -13.60 -16.40 -21.52
C ALA A 44 -12.98 -16.47 -20.12
N ASP A 45 -13.14 -17.60 -19.43
CA ASP A 45 -12.49 -17.94 -18.14
C ASP A 45 -10.95 -18.06 -18.23
N ASN A 46 -10.33 -17.45 -19.24
CA ASN A 46 -8.90 -17.57 -19.53
C ASN A 46 -8.30 -16.26 -20.06
N LEU A 47 -8.87 -15.12 -19.67
CA LEU A 47 -8.43 -13.80 -20.13
C LEU A 47 -7.00 -13.48 -19.66
N GLU A 48 -6.63 -13.93 -18.46
CA GLU A 48 -5.29 -13.78 -17.90
C GLU A 48 -4.24 -14.51 -18.75
N SER A 49 -4.47 -15.76 -19.14
CA SER A 49 -3.56 -16.49 -20.04
C SER A 49 -3.44 -15.84 -21.41
N LYS A 50 -4.51 -15.21 -21.92
CA LYS A 50 -4.47 -14.45 -23.19
C LYS A 50 -3.63 -13.17 -23.07
N VAL A 51 -3.77 -12.42 -21.98
CA VAL A 51 -2.91 -11.25 -21.67
C VAL A 51 -1.45 -11.66 -21.61
N ASP A 52 -1.17 -12.76 -20.92
CA ASP A 52 0.17 -13.31 -20.74
C ASP A 52 0.80 -13.81 -22.04
N MET A 53 0.01 -14.48 -22.86
CA MET A 53 0.42 -14.92 -24.18
C MET A 53 0.74 -13.74 -25.09
N ILE A 54 -0.13 -12.71 -25.15
CA ILE A 54 0.15 -11.49 -25.92
C ILE A 54 1.48 -10.88 -25.46
N ARG A 55 1.67 -10.71 -24.14
CA ARG A 55 2.92 -10.18 -23.58
C ARG A 55 4.17 -10.96 -24.02
N ARG A 56 4.08 -12.30 -24.06
CA ARG A 56 5.21 -13.16 -24.46
C ARG A 56 5.50 -13.11 -25.96
N ILE A 57 4.49 -12.93 -26.80
CA ILE A 57 4.68 -12.88 -28.26
C ILE A 57 5.05 -11.48 -28.77
N THR A 58 4.68 -10.41 -28.05
CA THR A 58 4.92 -9.02 -28.46
C THR A 58 6.35 -8.74 -28.93
N PRO A 59 7.42 -9.17 -28.24
CA PRO A 59 8.80 -8.86 -28.65
C PRO A 59 9.21 -9.38 -30.03
N TYR A 60 8.48 -10.34 -30.60
CA TYR A 60 8.77 -10.93 -31.91
C TYR A 60 8.12 -10.17 -33.08
N PHE A 61 7.41 -9.07 -32.81
CA PHE A 61 6.73 -8.24 -33.82
C PHE A 61 7.46 -6.92 -34.09
N SER A 62 7.11 -6.25 -35.18
CA SER A 62 7.64 -4.90 -35.47
C SER A 62 7.10 -3.86 -34.48
N GLU A 63 7.79 -2.74 -34.29
CA GLU A 63 7.40 -1.67 -33.33
C GLU A 63 5.93 -1.20 -33.50
N LYS A 64 5.46 -1.06 -34.74
CA LYS A 64 4.07 -0.69 -35.04
C LYS A 64 3.08 -1.76 -34.58
N GLU A 65 3.40 -3.03 -34.76
CA GLU A 65 2.58 -4.16 -34.34
C GLU A 65 2.64 -4.36 -32.82
N GLN A 66 3.80 -4.14 -32.21
CA GLN A 66 3.97 -4.15 -30.77
C GLN A 66 3.04 -3.12 -30.11
N MET A 67 2.96 -1.90 -30.66
CA MET A 67 2.04 -0.87 -30.17
C MET A 67 0.57 -1.31 -30.23
N ILE A 68 0.16 -2.01 -31.29
CA ILE A 68 -1.19 -2.56 -31.42
C ILE A 68 -1.42 -3.67 -30.38
N LEU A 69 -0.46 -4.58 -30.21
CA LEU A 69 -0.53 -5.67 -29.24
C LEU A 69 -0.57 -5.17 -27.79
N TYR A 70 0.18 -4.11 -27.45
CA TYR A 70 0.10 -3.48 -26.13
C TYR A 70 -1.28 -2.86 -25.88
N ARG A 71 -1.89 -2.20 -26.86
CA ARG A 71 -3.26 -1.67 -26.72
C ARG A 71 -4.28 -2.79 -26.50
N ILE A 72 -4.16 -3.89 -27.25
CA ILE A 72 -5.04 -5.06 -27.09
C ILE A 72 -4.84 -5.68 -25.70
N LYS A 73 -3.59 -5.84 -25.26
CA LYS A 73 -3.25 -6.32 -23.92
C LYS A 73 -3.94 -5.48 -22.84
N ASP A 74 -3.87 -4.16 -22.95
CA ASP A 74 -4.43 -3.26 -21.94
C ASP A 74 -5.96 -3.30 -21.92
N VAL A 75 -6.63 -3.40 -23.07
CA VAL A 75 -8.08 -3.61 -23.13
C VAL A 75 -8.48 -4.92 -22.45
N LEU A 76 -7.75 -6.01 -22.71
CA LEU A 76 -8.02 -7.30 -22.09
C LEU A 76 -7.77 -7.28 -20.57
N ASP A 77 -6.73 -6.58 -20.11
CA ASP A 77 -6.44 -6.39 -18.69
C ASP A 77 -7.53 -5.57 -17.98
N ILE A 78 -8.06 -4.52 -18.64
CA ILE A 78 -9.21 -3.75 -18.12
C ILE A 78 -10.46 -4.63 -17.98
N ILE A 79 -10.78 -5.43 -18.99
CA ILE A 79 -11.92 -6.36 -18.94
C ILE A 79 -11.72 -7.39 -17.82
N ASN A 80 -10.49 -7.90 -17.66
CA ASN A 80 -10.16 -8.85 -16.60
C ASN A 80 -10.40 -8.23 -15.21
N LYS A 81 -9.93 -7.00 -14.99
CA LYS A 81 -10.14 -6.25 -13.74
C LYS A 81 -11.63 -5.98 -13.49
N ALA A 82 -12.39 -5.57 -14.51
CA ALA A 82 -13.83 -5.34 -14.40
C ALA A 82 -14.58 -6.63 -14.02
N ASN A 83 -14.26 -7.74 -14.68
CA ASN A 83 -14.83 -9.05 -14.36
C ASN A 83 -14.50 -9.48 -12.93
N ARG A 84 -13.29 -9.22 -12.45
CA ARG A 84 -12.88 -9.50 -11.06
C ARG A 84 -13.71 -8.71 -10.06
N VAL A 85 -13.97 -7.44 -10.33
CA VAL A 85 -14.85 -6.58 -9.51
C VAL A 85 -16.27 -7.12 -9.47
N THR A 86 -16.86 -7.44 -10.62
CA THR A 86 -18.24 -7.95 -10.71
C THR A 86 -18.42 -9.32 -10.04
N LYS A 87 -17.42 -10.21 -10.19
CA LYS A 87 -17.46 -11.57 -9.60
C LYS A 87 -16.95 -11.61 -8.15
N ALA A 88 -16.52 -10.47 -7.59
CA ALA A 88 -15.89 -10.36 -6.27
C ALA A 88 -14.74 -11.37 -6.02
N ASN A 89 -14.05 -11.82 -7.07
CA ASN A 89 -13.03 -12.86 -6.98
C ASN A 89 -11.66 -12.26 -6.62
N TYR A 90 -11.44 -11.98 -5.34
CA TYR A 90 -10.20 -11.40 -4.82
C TYR A 90 -9.35 -12.39 -4.03
N GLU A 91 -9.70 -13.69 -4.04
CA GLU A 91 -9.01 -14.79 -3.33
C GLU A 91 -7.48 -14.69 -3.32
N PRO A 92 -6.77 -14.49 -4.45
CA PRO A 92 -5.30 -14.41 -4.43
C PRO A 92 -4.72 -13.14 -3.78
N GLN A 93 -5.55 -12.12 -3.51
CA GLN A 93 -5.16 -10.85 -2.89
C GLN A 93 -5.58 -10.75 -1.43
N ILE A 94 -6.40 -11.68 -0.93
CA ILE A 94 -6.72 -11.79 0.50
C ILE A 94 -5.54 -12.45 1.18
N SER A 95 -4.55 -11.64 1.55
CA SER A 95 -3.43 -12.11 2.35
C SER A 95 -3.90 -12.31 3.80
N SER A 96 -3.94 -13.57 4.24
CA SER A 96 -4.14 -13.92 5.65
C SER A 96 -3.01 -13.44 6.57
N ALA A 97 -1.92 -12.89 6.01
CA ALA A 97 -0.80 -12.37 6.78
C ALA A 97 -1.17 -11.14 7.64
N VAL A 98 -2.25 -10.41 7.33
CA VAL A 98 -2.72 -9.27 8.14
C VAL A 98 -3.51 -9.74 9.38
N THR A 99 -3.75 -11.04 9.55
CA THR A 99 -4.63 -11.53 10.63
C THR A 99 -4.00 -11.37 12.02
N GLU A 100 -2.67 -11.41 12.14
CA GLU A 100 -1.96 -11.50 13.42
C GLU A 100 -1.80 -10.18 14.19
N LEU A 101 -1.99 -9.02 13.55
CA LEU A 101 -1.86 -7.74 14.26
C LEU A 101 -3.05 -7.51 15.22
N PRO A 102 -2.83 -6.87 16.37
CA PRO A 102 -3.91 -6.32 17.18
C PRO A 102 -4.77 -5.31 16.40
N SER A 103 -6.07 -5.26 16.67
CA SER A 103 -7.01 -4.36 15.96
C SER A 103 -6.58 -2.88 16.02
N ILE A 104 -5.97 -2.46 17.12
CA ILE A 104 -5.50 -1.08 17.30
C ILE A 104 -4.31 -0.74 16.38
N GLU A 105 -3.38 -1.68 16.19
CA GLU A 105 -2.22 -1.50 15.31
C GLU A 105 -2.63 -1.50 13.84
N LYS A 106 -3.64 -2.29 13.48
CA LYS A 106 -4.24 -2.24 12.12
C LYS A 106 -4.80 -0.85 11.81
N LYS A 107 -5.57 -0.28 12.76
CA LYS A 107 -6.15 1.06 12.59
C LYS A 107 -5.08 2.13 12.46
N GLU A 108 -4.01 2.05 13.25
CA GLU A 108 -2.88 2.98 13.14
C GLU A 108 -2.21 2.90 11.77
N LYS A 109 -1.87 1.69 11.29
CA LYS A 109 -1.25 1.52 9.97
C LYS A 109 -2.12 2.06 8.84
N ILE A 110 -3.44 1.87 8.92
CA ILE A 110 -4.39 2.44 7.96
C ILE A 110 -4.35 3.98 8.01
N LEU A 111 -4.40 4.57 9.20
CA LEU A 111 -4.37 6.03 9.35
C LEU A 111 -3.07 6.66 8.83
N VAL A 112 -1.93 6.01 9.08
CA VAL A 112 -0.62 6.43 8.54
C VAL A 112 -0.63 6.38 7.02
N GLU A 113 -1.12 5.29 6.44
CA GLU A 113 -1.15 5.15 4.98
C GLU A 113 -2.10 6.16 4.31
N MET A 114 -3.24 6.44 4.96
CA MET A 114 -4.15 7.51 4.54
C MET A 114 -3.47 8.89 4.61
N ALA A 115 -2.72 9.18 5.67
CA ALA A 115 -2.04 10.46 5.84
C ALA A 115 -0.99 10.71 4.74
N ASN A 116 -0.29 9.66 4.30
CA ASN A 116 0.71 9.72 3.23
C ASN A 116 0.11 10.13 1.87
N HIS A 117 -1.17 9.81 1.64
CA HIS A 117 -1.87 10.06 0.37
C HIS A 117 -2.97 11.13 0.48
N THR A 118 -3.06 11.82 1.62
CA THR A 118 -4.03 12.89 1.85
C THR A 118 -3.33 14.24 1.88
N GLU A 119 -3.98 15.29 1.37
CA GLU A 119 -3.45 16.66 1.37
C GLU A 119 -4.31 17.63 2.20
N GLY A 120 -3.73 18.78 2.52
CA GLY A 120 -4.41 19.90 3.16
C GLY A 120 -4.93 19.60 4.58
N LYS A 121 -6.09 20.16 4.91
CA LYS A 121 -6.69 20.11 6.26
C LYS A 121 -6.93 18.69 6.77
N ASN A 122 -7.22 17.75 5.88
CA ASN A 122 -7.45 16.36 6.26
C ASN A 122 -6.15 15.67 6.67
N LYS A 123 -5.03 16.00 6.01
CA LYS A 123 -3.71 15.52 6.40
C LYS A 123 -3.35 16.01 7.81
N GLU A 124 -3.55 17.30 8.08
CA GLU A 124 -3.27 17.85 9.42
C GLU A 124 -4.08 17.18 10.52
N LEU A 125 -5.34 16.80 10.25
CA LEU A 125 -6.17 16.08 11.20
C LEU A 125 -5.66 14.65 11.42
N LEU A 126 -5.28 13.94 10.36
CA LEU A 126 -4.70 12.60 10.45
C LEU A 126 -3.38 12.62 11.24
N ASP A 127 -2.49 13.57 10.93
CA ASP A 127 -1.21 13.75 11.62
C ASP A 127 -1.43 14.01 13.12
N LYS A 128 -2.40 14.87 13.48
CA LYS A 128 -2.75 15.13 14.88
C LYS A 128 -3.27 13.89 15.60
N VAL A 129 -4.08 13.07 14.96
CA VAL A 129 -4.61 11.83 15.55
C VAL A 129 -3.50 10.82 15.77
N ILE A 130 -2.62 10.64 14.79
CA ILE A 130 -1.45 9.75 14.86
C ILE A 130 -0.51 10.20 16.00
N ASP A 131 -0.19 11.50 16.05
CA ASP A 131 0.66 12.05 17.11
C ASP A 131 0.01 11.95 18.50
N ALA A 132 -1.30 12.17 18.61
CA ALA A 132 -2.01 12.04 19.88
C ALA A 132 -1.92 10.60 20.42
N LYS A 133 -2.17 9.61 19.56
CA LYS A 133 -2.02 8.19 19.93
C LYS A 133 -0.59 7.88 20.36
N ARG A 134 0.42 8.33 19.62
CA ARG A 134 1.83 8.13 19.97
C ARG A 134 2.17 8.72 21.33
N ARG A 135 1.70 9.94 21.63
CA ARG A 135 1.92 10.57 22.95
C ARG A 135 1.23 9.82 24.08
N ILE A 136 0.04 9.26 23.84
CA ILE A 136 -0.67 8.43 24.82
C ILE A 136 0.12 7.14 25.10
N ASP A 137 0.64 6.49 24.06
CA ASP A 137 1.45 5.28 24.20
C ASP A 137 2.77 5.55 24.93
N GLU A 138 3.45 6.66 24.61
CA GLU A 138 4.64 7.14 25.33
C GLU A 138 4.33 7.39 26.81
N THR A 139 3.20 8.03 27.12
CA THR A 139 2.75 8.23 28.51
C THR A 139 2.47 6.90 29.20
N ARG A 140 1.75 5.97 28.56
CA ARG A 140 1.45 4.65 29.11
C ARG A 140 2.73 3.88 29.40
N SER A 141 3.68 3.89 28.49
CA SER A 141 4.99 3.22 28.64
C SER A 141 5.75 3.76 29.84
N LYS A 142 5.86 5.10 29.97
CA LYS A 142 6.48 5.75 31.14
C LYS A 142 5.77 5.44 32.45
N LEU A 143 4.44 5.31 32.42
CA LEU A 143 3.64 5.02 33.61
C LEU A 143 3.82 3.57 34.09
N VAL A 144 3.96 2.63 33.15
CA VAL A 144 4.33 1.23 33.45
C VAL A 144 5.73 1.17 34.03
N GLU A 145 6.70 1.87 33.43
CA GLU A 145 8.07 1.97 33.94
C GLU A 145 8.10 2.56 35.35
N TYR A 146 7.37 3.66 35.58
CA TYR A 146 7.20 4.27 36.90
C TYR A 146 6.66 3.28 37.93
N LYS A 147 5.58 2.54 37.60
CA LYS A 147 4.98 1.56 38.51
C LYS A 147 5.99 0.48 38.93
N THR A 148 6.80 -0.01 37.99
CA THR A 148 7.84 -1.01 38.26
C THR A 148 8.95 -0.44 39.16
N ASN A 149 9.36 0.81 38.91
CA ASN A 149 10.43 1.48 39.65
C ASN A 149 10.02 1.93 41.07
N VAL A 150 8.73 2.23 41.30
CA VAL A 150 8.21 2.60 42.62
C VAL A 150 8.04 1.38 43.52
N ALA A 151 7.71 0.21 42.96
CA ALA A 151 7.62 -1.03 43.72
C ALA A 151 8.97 -1.52 44.28
N THR A 152 10.09 -0.95 43.81
CA THR A 152 11.45 -1.40 44.10
C THR A 152 12.29 -0.40 44.90
N GLN A 153 11.78 0.79 45.22
CA GLN A 153 12.54 1.84 45.93
C GLN A 153 11.77 2.46 47.11
N GLU A 154 12.32 2.36 48.32
CA GLU A 154 12.08 3.34 49.40
C GLU A 154 12.61 4.69 48.92
N SER A 155 11.73 5.62 48.57
CA SER A 155 12.17 6.94 48.10
C SER A 155 11.18 8.03 48.45
N ASP A 156 11.73 9.22 48.74
CA ASP A 156 10.99 10.36 49.24
C ASP A 156 9.89 10.85 48.28
N ASN A 157 8.70 11.01 48.86
CA ASN A 157 7.40 11.24 48.24
C ASN A 157 7.40 12.37 47.20
N LEU A 158 8.19 13.43 47.41
CA LEU A 158 8.26 14.54 46.46
C LEU A 158 8.92 14.12 45.13
N LYS A 159 9.92 13.22 45.15
CA LYS A 159 10.49 12.66 43.89
C LYS A 159 9.45 11.86 43.13
N GLN A 160 8.67 11.07 43.87
CA GLN A 160 7.70 10.16 43.28
C GLN A 160 6.60 10.95 42.58
N MET A 161 6.09 12.01 43.23
CA MET A 161 5.12 12.91 42.61
C MET A 161 5.65 13.58 41.34
N VAL A 162 6.89 14.09 41.36
CA VAL A 162 7.53 14.68 40.18
C VAL A 162 7.68 13.66 39.05
N LYS A 163 8.20 12.46 39.35
CA LYS A 163 8.34 11.36 38.38
C LYS A 163 7.00 10.92 37.80
N LEU A 164 5.93 10.90 38.60
CA LEU A 164 4.58 10.58 38.14
C LEU A 164 4.08 11.64 37.16
N ILE A 165 4.22 12.92 37.50
CA ILE A 165 3.85 14.05 36.63
C ILE A 165 4.64 13.99 35.31
N ASP A 166 5.90 13.56 35.38
CA ASP A 166 6.79 13.38 34.23
C ASP A 166 6.32 12.32 33.22
N CYS A 167 5.58 11.31 33.67
CA CYS A 167 4.96 10.32 32.80
C CYS A 167 3.97 10.98 31.81
N PHE A 168 3.35 12.09 32.22
CA PHE A 168 2.38 12.83 31.41
C PHE A 168 3.01 13.92 30.55
N LYS A 169 4.32 14.22 30.69
CA LYS A 169 5.01 15.20 29.83
C LYS A 169 4.69 15.03 28.32
N PRO A 170 4.68 13.82 27.72
CA PRO A 170 4.42 13.66 26.29
C PRO A 170 3.09 14.29 25.81
N VAL A 171 2.02 14.17 26.60
CA VAL A 171 0.68 14.66 26.25
C VAL A 171 0.43 16.13 26.59
N LEU A 172 1.30 16.74 27.39
CA LEU A 172 1.14 18.13 27.84
C LEU A 172 1.57 19.16 26.79
N ASP A 173 0.95 20.34 26.88
CA ASP A 173 1.33 21.52 26.11
C ASP A 173 2.69 22.08 26.57
N SER A 174 3.28 22.96 25.76
CA SER A 174 4.61 23.52 26.02
C SER A 174 4.69 24.38 27.29
N ASN A 175 3.60 25.06 27.69
CA ASN A 175 3.58 25.86 28.90
C ASN A 175 3.52 24.95 30.14
N SER A 176 2.69 23.92 30.11
CA SER A 176 2.63 22.91 31.17
C SER A 176 3.97 22.18 31.32
N LYS A 177 4.63 21.79 30.23
CA LYS A 177 5.99 21.22 30.24
C LYS A 177 7.00 22.14 30.94
N LYS A 178 7.00 23.45 30.61
CA LYS A 178 7.87 24.43 31.26
C LYS A 178 7.62 24.53 32.76
N LYS A 179 6.36 24.47 33.21
CA LYS A 179 6.01 24.50 34.64
C LYS A 179 6.52 23.25 35.36
N ILE A 180 6.40 22.08 34.74
CA ILE A 180 6.94 20.83 35.31
C ILE A 180 8.47 20.90 35.43
N ASN A 181 9.16 21.38 34.40
CA ASN A 181 10.62 21.53 34.46
C ASN A 181 11.08 22.51 35.56
N LYS A 182 10.26 23.53 35.88
CA LYS A 182 10.53 24.41 37.02
C LYS A 182 10.30 23.69 38.34
N LEU A 183 9.23 22.92 38.46
CA LEU A 183 8.94 22.11 39.64
C LEU A 183 10.06 21.10 39.92
N GLU A 184 10.56 20.43 38.89
CA GLU A 184 11.71 19.52 38.98
C GLU A 184 12.92 20.21 39.62
N ARG A 185 13.29 21.39 39.11
CA ARG A 185 14.42 22.18 39.66
C ARG A 185 14.19 22.60 41.11
N VAL A 186 12.98 22.99 41.48
CA VAL A 186 12.67 23.37 42.86
C VAL A 186 12.81 22.17 43.79
N VAL A 187 12.30 20.99 43.40
CA VAL A 187 12.44 19.76 44.20
C VAL A 187 13.89 19.29 44.29
N GLU A 188 14.69 19.53 43.26
CA GLU A 188 16.13 19.27 43.28
C GLU A 188 16.88 20.20 44.24
N VAL A 189 16.59 21.51 44.20
CA VAL A 189 17.17 22.51 45.10
C VAL A 189 16.79 22.25 46.56
N LEU A 190 15.52 22.00 46.86
CA LEU A 190 15.02 21.70 48.21
C LEU A 190 15.62 20.42 48.82
N ARG A 191 16.23 19.57 47.98
CA ARG A 191 16.93 18.36 48.41
C ARG A 191 18.43 18.53 48.56
N THR A 192 18.99 19.66 48.15
CA THR A 192 20.41 19.94 48.38
C THR A 192 20.59 19.98 49.90
N PRO A 193 21.38 19.08 50.52
CA PRO A 193 21.54 19.07 51.96
C PRO A 193 22.08 20.42 52.40
N GLU A 194 21.58 20.94 53.53
CA GLU A 194 22.07 22.13 54.23
C GLU A 194 23.49 21.91 54.81
N ASP A 195 24.38 21.26 54.08
CA ASP A 195 25.78 21.06 54.45
C ASP A 195 26.68 21.97 53.60
N GLN A 196 26.53 23.29 53.81
CA GLN A 196 27.54 24.32 53.54
C GLN A 196 27.02 25.70 53.95
N LEU A 197 26.92 25.96 55.26
CA LEU A 197 27.03 27.29 55.88
C LEU A 197 27.29 27.18 57.39
#